data_AF-A0A7J3HBL2-F1
#
_entry.id   AF-A0A7J3HBL2-F1
#
_cell.length_a   1.000
_cell.length_b   1.000
_cell.length_c   1.000
_cell.angle_alpha   90.00
_cell.angle_beta   90.00
_cell.angle_gamma   90.00
#
_symmetry.space_group_name_H-M   'P 1'
#
loop_
_entity.id
_entity.type
_entity.pdbx_description
1 polymer ?
#
loop_
_entity_poly.entity_id
_entity_poly.type
_entity_poly.pdbx_seq_one_letter_code
_entity_poly.pdbx_strand_id
1 'polypeptide(L)'
;LGTSIGNFIADALAGYLSVGSLGGFVGNFIIAYVPYKLMRDHSFRTPRSIIEFYVWGVLVSSVWCSLYISWWLDFAEPVIGLPKAFIWGFFAPWVIFNNAFITAIITPILGFILYPPIKARGLYWADRIKILG
;
A
#
# COMPACT_ATOMS: atom_id res chain seq x y z
N LEU A 1 -3.44 -4.70 6.27
CA LEU A 1 -3.32 -4.72 7.75
C LEU A 1 -1.87 -4.77 8.20
N GLY A 2 -1.09 -5.77 7.78
CA GLY A 2 0.34 -5.87 8.16
C GLY A 2 1.18 -4.64 7.78
N THR A 3 0.98 -4.08 6.59
CA THR A 3 1.64 -2.84 6.14
C THR A 3 1.33 -1.63 7.03
N SER A 4 0.07 -1.45 7.39
CA SER A 4 -0.40 -0.35 8.25
C SER A 4 0.16 -0.45 9.66
N ILE A 5 0.09 -1.65 10.26
CA ILE A 5 0.61 -1.91 11.61
C ILE A 5 2.13 -1.78 11.64
N GLY A 6 2.83 -2.29 10.63
CA GLY A 6 4.28 -2.15 10.49
C GLY A 6 4.71 -0.68 10.41
N ASN A 7 4.02 0.14 9.62
CA ASN A 7 4.29 1.58 9.56
C ASN A 7 4.04 2.27 10.90
N PHE A 8 2.95 1.93 11.58
CA PHE A 8 2.62 2.52 12.88
C PHE A 8 3.63 2.14 13.98
N ILE A 9 4.11 0.89 13.97
CA ILE A 9 5.19 0.44 14.86
C ILE A 9 6.50 1.14 14.52
N ALA A 10 6.83 1.30 13.24
CA ALA A 10 8.02 2.03 12.81
C ALA A 10 7.99 3.49 13.29
N ASP A 11 6.85 4.17 13.15
CA ASP A 11 6.66 5.54 13.65
C ASP A 11 6.78 5.62 15.17
N ALA A 12 6.25 4.62 15.91
CA ALA A 12 6.36 4.53 17.36
C ALA A 12 7.81 4.33 17.82
N LEU A 13 8.56 3.44 17.17
CA LEU A 13 9.94 3.13 17.51
C LEU A 13 10.92 4.23 17.09
N ALA A 14 10.60 4.95 16.00
CA ALA A 14 11.40 6.07 15.52
C ALA A 14 11.10 7.39 16.26
N GLY A 15 10.12 7.40 17.17
CA GLY A 15 9.75 8.59 17.95
C GLY A 15 8.96 9.65 17.17
N TYR A 16 8.50 9.33 15.95
CA TYR A 16 7.73 10.22 15.07
C TYR A 16 6.22 10.04 15.20
N LEU A 17 5.77 9.29 16.21
CA LEU A 17 4.34 9.04 16.46
C LEU A 17 3.60 10.37 16.67
N SER A 18 2.84 10.77 15.66
CA SER A 18 2.18 12.06 15.61
C SER A 18 0.80 11.95 14.95
N VAL A 19 0.07 13.06 14.87
CA VAL A 19 -1.18 13.13 14.11
C VAL A 19 -0.95 12.73 12.63
N GLY A 20 0.26 12.93 12.09
CA GLY A 20 0.65 12.45 10.76
C GLY A 20 0.66 10.92 10.62
N SER A 21 0.99 10.18 11.69
CA SER A 21 1.03 8.71 11.69
C SER A 21 -0.35 8.06 11.49
N LEU A 22 -1.44 8.76 11.84
CA LEU A 22 -2.80 8.30 11.55
C LEU A 22 -3.09 8.32 10.04
N GLY A 23 -2.65 9.38 9.35
CA GLY A 23 -2.69 9.47 7.89
C GLY A 23 -1.85 8.38 7.24
N GLY A 24 -0.63 8.18 7.73
CA GLY A 24 0.27 7.11 7.28
C GLY A 24 -0.28 5.70 7.47
N PHE A 25 -0.97 5.43 8.59
CA PHE A 25 -1.61 4.13 8.85
C PHE A 25 -2.66 3.78 7.79
N VAL A 26 -3.55 4.73 7.48
CA VAL A 26 -4.62 4.52 6.49
C VAL A 26 -4.06 4.51 5.07
N GLY A 27 -3.08 5.37 4.75
CA GLY A 27 -2.38 5.33 3.46
C GLY A 27 -1.75 3.95 3.18
N ASN A 28 -0.99 3.43 4.15
CA ASN A 28 -0.39 2.08 4.05
C ASN A 28 -1.43 0.95 4.01
N PHE A 29 -2.62 1.18 4.56
CA PHE A 29 -3.74 0.25 4.40
C PHE A 29 -4.23 0.23 2.96
N ILE A 30 -4.39 1.40 2.32
CA ILE A 30 -4.84 1.54 0.94
C ILE A 30 -3.88 0.81 -0.02
N ILE A 31 -2.56 0.94 0.16
CA ILE A 31 -1.56 0.24 -0.67
C ILE A 31 -1.81 -1.27 -0.71
N ALA A 32 -2.13 -1.89 0.43
CA ALA A 32 -2.39 -3.32 0.50
C ALA A 32 -3.83 -3.68 0.08
N TYR A 33 -4.81 -2.81 0.35
CA TYR A 33 -6.23 -3.06 0.11
C TYR A 33 -6.60 -3.00 -1.37
N VAL A 34 -6.05 -2.06 -2.12
CA VAL A 34 -6.32 -1.86 -3.55
C VAL A 34 -6.02 -3.11 -4.38
N PRO A 35 -4.79 -3.67 -4.39
CA PRO A 35 -4.50 -4.90 -5.13
C PRO A 35 -5.24 -6.11 -4.58
N TYR A 36 -5.50 -6.17 -3.27
CA TYR A 36 -6.30 -7.24 -2.67
C TYR A 36 -7.71 -7.29 -3.26
N LYS A 37 -8.37 -6.14 -3.43
CA LYS A 37 -9.78 -6.08 -3.87
C LYS A 37 -9.96 -6.01 -5.39
N LEU A 38 -9.04 -5.34 -6.10
CA LEU A 38 -9.23 -5.02 -7.52
C LEU A 38 -8.52 -6.01 -8.47
N MET A 39 -7.45 -6.67 -8.04
CA MET A 39 -6.86 -7.73 -8.86
C MET A 39 -7.73 -8.98 -8.81
N ARG A 40 -7.89 -9.63 -9.98
CA ARG A 40 -8.66 -10.88 -10.10
C ARG A 40 -7.76 -12.12 -10.02
N ASP A 41 -6.51 -11.98 -10.44
CA ASP A 41 -5.51 -13.04 -10.41
C ASP A 41 -4.26 -12.58 -9.66
N HIS A 42 -3.99 -13.18 -8.50
CA HIS A 42 -2.80 -12.92 -7.66
C HIS A 42 -1.71 -13.98 -7.81
N SER A 43 -1.78 -14.84 -8.84
CA SER A 43 -0.82 -15.92 -9.02
C SER A 43 0.57 -15.46 -9.47
N PHE A 44 0.67 -14.25 -10.04
CA PHE A 44 1.89 -13.70 -10.66
C PHE A 44 2.50 -14.62 -11.74
N ARG A 45 1.72 -15.58 -12.27
CA ARG A 45 2.18 -16.59 -13.25
C ARG A 45 1.61 -16.38 -14.64
N THR A 46 0.57 -15.55 -14.76
CA THR A 46 -0.02 -15.19 -16.04
C THR A 46 0.37 -13.76 -16.42
N PRO A 47 0.54 -13.44 -17.72
CA PRO A 47 0.78 -12.07 -18.16
C PRO A 47 -0.29 -11.10 -17.68
N ARG A 48 -1.55 -11.57 -17.61
CA ARG A 48 -2.68 -10.82 -17.07
C ARG A 48 -2.51 -10.46 -15.60
N SER A 49 -2.10 -11.41 -14.75
CA SER A 49 -1.85 -11.17 -13.32
C SER A 49 -0.75 -10.14 -13.10
N ILE A 50 0.32 -10.18 -13.90
CA ILE A 50 1.40 -9.21 -13.86
C ILE A 50 0.90 -7.82 -14.25
N ILE A 51 0.15 -7.70 -15.36
CA ILE A 51 -0.41 -6.42 -15.79
C ILE A 51 -1.38 -5.85 -14.74
N GLU A 52 -2.31 -6.67 -14.23
CA GLU A 52 -3.23 -6.26 -13.17
C GLU A 52 -2.49 -5.80 -11.91
N PHE A 53 -1.36 -6.44 -11.57
CA PHE A 53 -0.51 -6.02 -10.47
C PHE A 53 0.13 -4.65 -10.71
N TYR A 54 0.73 -4.42 -11.88
CA TYR A 54 1.34 -3.11 -12.17
C TYR A 54 0.29 -1.99 -12.25
N VAL A 55 -0.89 -2.27 -12.79
CA VAL A 55 -1.96 -1.26 -12.85
C VAL A 55 -2.53 -0.98 -11.45
N TRP A 56 -3.04 -2.01 -10.77
CA TRP A 56 -3.77 -1.81 -9.51
C TRP A 56 -2.85 -1.71 -8.30
N GLY A 57 -1.87 -2.61 -8.21
CA GLY A 57 -0.94 -2.70 -7.10
C GLY A 57 0.14 -1.64 -7.11
N VAL A 58 0.70 -1.30 -8.28
CA VAL A 58 1.78 -0.30 -8.36
C VAL A 58 1.22 1.10 -8.59
N LEU A 59 0.51 1.33 -9.70
CA LEU A 59 0.10 2.69 -10.08
C LEU A 59 -1.06 3.22 -9.25
N VAL A 60 -2.21 2.53 -9.26
CA VAL A 60 -3.43 3.02 -8.60
C VAL A 60 -3.26 3.10 -7.08
N SER A 61 -2.67 2.06 -6.47
CA SER A 61 -2.47 2.05 -5.01
C SER A 61 -1.54 3.17 -4.53
N SER A 62 -0.45 3.44 -5.26
CA SER A 62 0.54 4.47 -4.88
C SER A 62 -0.02 5.87 -5.03
N VAL A 63 -0.78 6.13 -6.10
CA VAL A 63 -1.47 7.41 -6.31
C VAL A 63 -2.51 7.62 -5.22
N TRP A 64 -3.38 6.64 -4.97
CA TRP A 64 -4.44 6.76 -3.97
C TRP A 64 -3.86 6.96 -2.56
N CYS A 65 -2.86 6.15 -2.18
CA CYS A 65 -2.16 6.31 -0.91
C CYS A 65 -1.60 7.73 -0.76
N SER A 66 -0.86 8.22 -1.77
CA SER A 66 -0.26 9.55 -1.72
C SER A 66 -1.31 10.65 -1.61
N LEU A 67 -2.38 10.60 -2.42
CA LEU A 67 -3.47 11.57 -2.36
C LEU A 67 -4.13 11.59 -0.98
N TYR A 68 -4.35 10.43 -0.37
CA TYR A 68 -4.94 10.34 0.96
C TYR A 68 -4.03 10.92 2.04
N ILE A 69 -2.74 10.56 2.03
CA ILE A 69 -1.78 11.07 3.03
C ILE A 69 -1.61 12.58 2.86
N SER A 70 -1.45 13.08 1.64
CA SER A 70 -1.32 14.50 1.37
C SER A 70 -2.57 15.29 1.75
N TRP A 71 -3.77 14.74 1.50
CA TRP A 71 -5.02 15.33 1.97
C TRP A 71 -5.09 15.38 3.50
N TRP A 72 -4.67 14.31 4.19
CA TRP A 72 -4.62 14.28 5.65
C TRP A 72 -3.65 15.32 6.21
N LEU A 73 -2.46 15.46 5.61
CA LEU A 73 -1.47 16.44 6.00
C LEU A 73 -1.92 17.88 5.74
N ASP A 74 -2.64 18.13 4.65
CA ASP A 74 -3.25 19.43 4.36
C ASP A 74 -4.35 19.77 5.39
N PHE A 75 -5.20 18.80 5.71
CA PHE A 75 -6.22 18.97 6.76
C PHE A 75 -5.60 19.23 8.14
N ALA A 76 -4.53 18.51 8.47
CA ALA A 76 -3.82 18.66 9.74
C ALA A 76 -2.76 19.77 9.73
N GLU A 77 -2.66 20.58 8.67
CA GLU A 77 -1.74 21.72 8.55
C GLU A 77 -1.67 22.58 9.84
N PRO A 78 -2.79 22.95 10.50
CA PRO A 78 -2.74 23.79 11.71
C PRO A 78 -1.97 23.17 12.88
N VAL A 79 -1.82 21.84 12.89
CA VAL A 79 -1.14 21.07 13.94
C VAL A 79 0.29 20.74 13.55
N ILE A 80 0.54 20.49 12.26
CA ILE A 80 1.85 19.99 11.78
C ILE A 80 2.74 21.15 11.26
N GLY A 81 2.15 22.28 10.87
CA GLY A 81 2.87 23.46 10.38
C GLY A 81 3.57 23.28 9.02
N LEU A 82 3.22 22.24 8.26
CA LEU A 82 3.80 21.94 6.95
C LEU A 82 3.17 22.82 5.85
N PRO A 83 3.97 23.53 5.03
CA PRO A 83 3.42 24.33 3.94
C PRO A 83 2.70 23.47 2.88
N LYS A 84 1.49 23.86 2.47
CA LYS A 84 0.71 23.16 1.41
C LYS A 84 1.48 23.00 0.10
N ALA A 85 2.27 24.00 -0.27
CA ALA A 85 3.10 23.95 -1.47
C ALA A 85 4.15 22.82 -1.40
N PHE A 86 4.68 22.53 -0.22
CA PHE A 86 5.59 21.39 -0.02
C PHE A 86 4.84 20.06 -0.06
N ILE A 87 3.68 19.98 0.61
CA ILE A 87 2.84 18.77 0.66
C ILE A 87 2.45 18.33 -0.75
N TRP A 88 1.86 19.22 -1.54
CA TRP A 88 1.36 18.89 -2.87
C TRP A 88 2.43 18.95 -3.95
N GLY A 89 3.41 19.85 -3.84
CA GLY A 89 4.43 20.06 -4.87
C GLY A 89 5.61 19.08 -4.82
N PHE A 90 5.99 18.62 -3.62
CA PHE A 90 7.14 17.72 -3.45
C PHE A 90 6.76 16.40 -2.80
N PHE A 91 6.10 16.46 -1.64
CA PHE A 91 5.81 15.26 -0.85
C PHE A 91 4.89 14.28 -1.59
N ALA A 92 3.78 14.75 -2.15
CA ALA A 92 2.84 13.92 -2.90
C ALA A 92 3.50 13.14 -4.06
N PRO A 93 4.17 13.78 -5.04
CA PRO A 93 4.83 13.06 -6.12
C PRO A 93 5.97 12.16 -5.63
N TRP A 94 6.70 12.57 -4.59
CA TRP A 94 7.74 11.74 -3.97
C TRP A 94 7.19 10.44 -3.38
N VAL A 95 6.07 10.52 -2.63
CA VAL A 95 5.40 9.35 -2.05
C VAL A 95 4.87 8.42 -3.14
N ILE A 96 4.33 8.97 -4.24
CA ILE A 96 3.89 8.16 -5.39
C ILE A 96 5.08 7.37 -5.95
N PHE A 97 6.18 8.06 -6.25
CA PHE A 97 7.37 7.43 -6.82
C PHE A 97 7.95 6.36 -5.89
N ASN A 98 8.14 6.69 -4.61
CA ASN A 98 8.72 5.78 -3.64
C ASN A 98 7.87 4.51 -3.46
N ASN A 99 6.56 4.67 -3.24
CA ASN A 99 5.65 3.54 -3.10
C ASN A 99 5.57 2.70 -4.37
N ALA A 100 5.49 3.35 -5.53
CA ALA A 100 5.43 2.64 -6.81
C ALA A 100 6.73 1.86 -7.06
N PHE A 101 7.89 2.46 -6.80
CA PHE A 101 9.19 1.84 -7.01
C PHE A 101 9.39 0.62 -6.10
N ILE A 102 9.15 0.76 -4.80
CA ILE A 102 9.32 -0.35 -3.84
C ILE A 102 8.31 -1.47 -4.14
N THR A 103 7.05 -1.13 -4.41
CA THR A 103 6.01 -2.12 -4.72
C THR A 103 6.30 -2.83 -6.05
N ALA A 104 6.79 -2.12 -7.07
CA ALA A 104 7.12 -2.70 -8.36
C ALA A 104 8.27 -3.70 -8.32
N ILE A 105 9.22 -3.55 -7.37
CA ILE A 105 10.41 -4.40 -7.28
C ILE A 105 10.23 -5.50 -6.23
N ILE A 106 9.85 -5.13 -5.01
CA ILE A 106 9.86 -6.04 -3.87
C ILE A 106 8.66 -6.98 -3.91
N THR A 107 7.47 -6.48 -4.25
CA THR A 107 6.24 -7.29 -4.22
C THR A 107 6.23 -8.45 -5.21
N PRO A 108 6.70 -8.35 -6.47
CA PRO A 108 6.75 -9.52 -7.34
C PRO A 108 7.77 -10.57 -6.86
N ILE A 109 8.91 -10.15 -6.30
CA ILE A 109 9.90 -11.06 -5.71
C ILE A 109 9.27 -11.81 -4.53
N LEU A 110 8.66 -11.08 -3.59
CA LEU A 110 7.98 -11.68 -2.45
C LEU A 110 6.77 -12.51 -2.87
N GLY A 111 6.01 -12.07 -3.87
CA GLY A 111 4.87 -12.80 -4.42
C GLY A 111 5.28 -14.16 -4.97
N PHE A 112 6.38 -14.23 -5.73
CA PHE A 112 6.89 -15.48 -6.26
C PHE A 112 7.35 -16.46 -5.16
N ILE A 113 8.00 -15.96 -4.11
CA ILE A 113 8.53 -16.78 -3.00
C ILE A 113 7.41 -17.21 -2.05
N LEU A 114 6.50 -16.31 -1.69
CA LEU A 114 5.50 -16.52 -0.65
C LEU A 114 4.22 -17.16 -1.17
N TYR A 115 3.88 -17.03 -2.46
CA TYR A 115 2.65 -17.60 -3.01
C TYR A 115 2.57 -19.14 -2.87
N PRO A 116 3.61 -19.94 -3.19
CA PRO A 116 3.56 -21.38 -3.02
C PRO A 116 3.30 -21.88 -1.58
N PRO A 117 4.03 -21.42 -0.54
CA PRO A 117 3.79 -21.88 0.84
C PRO A 117 2.46 -21.36 1.41
N ILE A 118 2.01 -20.16 1.04
CA ILE A 118 0.71 -19.63 1.47
C ILE A 118 -0.43 -20.47 0.91
N LYS A 119 -0.35 -20.83 -0.38
CA LYS A 119 -1.36 -21.66 -1.03
C LYS A 119 -1.35 -23.10 -0.50
N ALA A 120 -0.18 -23.70 -0.30
CA ALA A 120 -0.05 -25.06 0.24
C ALA A 120 -0.63 -25.20 1.65
N ARG A 121 -0.63 -24.12 2.46
CA ARG A 121 -1.19 -24.10 3.81
C ARG A 121 -2.67 -23.69 3.87
N GLY A 122 -3.33 -23.49 2.73
CA GLY A 122 -4.74 -23.04 2.69
C GLY A 122 -4.95 -21.65 3.30
N LEU A 123 -3.89 -20.84 3.40
CA LEU A 123 -3.92 -19.48 3.93
C LEU A 123 -4.29 -18.45 2.86
N TYR A 124 -4.43 -18.90 1.61
CA TYR A 124 -4.86 -18.04 0.51
C TYR A 124 -6.36 -17.75 0.62
N TRP A 125 -6.69 -16.48 0.85
CA TRP A 125 -8.06 -16.04 1.13
C TRP A 125 -9.05 -16.36 0.00
N ALA A 126 -8.62 -16.31 -1.27
CA ALA A 126 -9.52 -16.54 -2.39
C ALA A 126 -9.96 -18.02 -2.53
N ASP A 127 -9.17 -18.97 -1.99
CA ASP A 127 -9.56 -20.38 -1.96
C ASP A 127 -10.73 -20.62 -0.99
N ARG A 128 -10.90 -19.78 0.04
CA ARG A 128 -12.01 -19.90 1.01
C ARG A 128 -13.33 -19.30 0.52
N ILE A 129 -13.29 -18.31 -0.37
CA ILE A 129 -14.51 -17.65 -0.86
C ILE A 129 -15.23 -18.53 -1.89
N LYS A 130 -14.51 -19.36 -2.65
CA LYS A 130 -15.12 -20.34 -3.57
C LYS A 130 -15.89 -21.47 -2.88
N ILE A 131 -15.68 -21.70 -1.58
CA ILE A 131 -16.36 -22.75 -0.81
C ILE A 131 -17.75 -22.29 -0.34
N LEU A 132 -18.05 -20.98 -0.41
CA LEU A 132 -19.28 -20.37 0.12
C LEU A 132 -20.23 -19.85 -0.99
N GLY A 133 -19.96 -20.18 -2.25
CA GLY A 133 -20.77 -19.79 -3.42
C GLY A 133 -21.42 -20.99 -4.10
#